data_AF-A0A2P1PNR1-F1
#
_entry.id   AF-A0A2P1PNR1-F1
#
_cell.length_a   1.000
_cell.length_b   1.000
_cell.length_c   1.000
_cell.angle_alpha   90.00
_cell.angle_beta   90.00
_cell.angle_gamma   90.00
#
_symmetry.space_group_name_H-M   'P 1'
#
loop_
_entity.id
_entity.type
_entity.pdbx_description
1 polymer ?
#
loop_
_entity_poly.entity_id
_entity_poly.type
_entity_poly.pdbx_seq_one_letter_code
_entity_poly.pdbx_strand_id
1 'polypeptide(L)'
;MVLIYYSHQILEDQTAGGCFDAGILEISTDNGVTFTQVPGTAMQTDPYNGAISTQWSNPLAGASGWCEDPATTAPPVWTQSVVDLNAFAGQSVRLRFRVATDSSLGRVPHGFYLDDVKVQSCWIDGLSEAIFSHGFE
;
A
#
# COMPACT_ATOMS: atom_id res chain seq x y z
N MET A 1 -3.94 13.93 3.61
CA MET A 1 -2.62 13.31 3.44
C MET A 1 -2.81 12.07 2.58
N VAL A 2 -1.99 11.93 1.56
CA VAL A 2 -1.99 10.76 0.67
C VAL A 2 -0.58 10.20 0.55
N LEU A 3 -0.47 8.90 0.38
CA LEU A 3 0.73 8.23 -0.10
C LEU A 3 0.58 8.02 -1.61
N ILE A 4 1.63 8.35 -2.35
CA ILE A 4 1.70 8.17 -3.81
C ILE A 4 2.98 7.39 -4.09
N TYR A 5 2.89 6.35 -4.93
CA TYR A 5 4.05 5.58 -5.38
C TYR A 5 3.75 4.95 -6.74
N TYR A 6 4.78 4.46 -7.41
CA TYR A 6 4.64 3.55 -8.54
C TYR A 6 5.02 2.14 -8.10
N SER A 7 4.28 1.15 -8.58
CA SER A 7 4.63 -0.26 -8.40
C SER A 7 4.56 -1.04 -9.69
N HIS A 8 5.41 -2.05 -9.79
CA HIS A 8 5.35 -3.10 -10.81
C HIS A 8 5.39 -4.44 -10.10
N GLN A 9 4.48 -5.34 -10.46
CA GLN A 9 4.24 -6.57 -9.73
C GLN A 9 4.26 -7.76 -10.69
N ILE A 10 5.02 -8.78 -10.33
CA ILE A 10 4.99 -10.10 -10.95
C ILE A 10 4.94 -11.10 -9.79
N LEU A 11 3.72 -11.44 -9.38
CA LEU A 11 3.41 -12.29 -8.23
C LEU A 11 2.38 -13.34 -8.67
N GLU A 12 2.49 -14.56 -8.13
CA GLU A 12 1.64 -15.66 -8.55
C GLU A 12 0.15 -15.41 -8.21
N ASP A 13 -0.68 -15.39 -9.26
CA ASP A 13 -2.12 -15.17 -9.20
C ASP A 13 -2.94 -16.44 -9.46
N GLN A 14 -4.25 -16.36 -9.18
CA GLN A 14 -5.21 -17.41 -9.49
C GLN A 14 -5.96 -17.09 -10.78
N THR A 15 -6.08 -18.07 -11.68
CA THR A 15 -6.77 -17.92 -12.98
C THR A 15 -8.23 -17.47 -12.87
N ALA A 16 -8.88 -17.70 -11.73
CA ALA A 16 -10.27 -17.30 -11.46
C ALA A 16 -10.40 -16.08 -10.53
N GLY A 17 -9.31 -15.34 -10.31
CA GLY A 17 -9.22 -14.23 -9.36
C GLY A 17 -8.78 -14.69 -7.97
N GLY A 18 -7.95 -13.87 -7.32
CA GLY A 18 -7.28 -14.21 -6.06
C GLY A 18 -5.77 -14.37 -6.24
N CYS A 19 -5.07 -14.46 -5.11
CA CYS A 19 -3.61 -14.44 -5.05
C CYS A 19 -3.08 -15.70 -4.37
N PHE A 20 -2.01 -16.30 -4.91
CA PHE A 20 -1.20 -17.25 -4.14
C PHE A 20 -0.11 -16.48 -3.39
N ASP A 21 0.58 -15.58 -4.11
CA ASP A 21 1.51 -14.61 -3.57
C ASP A 21 0.91 -13.21 -3.66
N ALA A 22 1.13 -12.36 -2.67
CA ALA A 22 0.61 -11.00 -2.72
C ALA A 22 1.47 -9.96 -2.01
N GLY A 23 1.42 -8.74 -2.54
CA GLY A 23 1.84 -7.52 -1.87
C GLY A 23 0.69 -6.91 -1.06
N ILE A 24 1.00 -6.35 0.11
CA ILE A 24 0.09 -5.51 0.90
C ILE A 24 0.80 -4.25 1.40
N LEU A 25 0.01 -3.24 1.75
CA LEU A 25 0.49 -2.06 2.49
C LEU A 25 0.00 -2.13 3.93
N GLU A 26 0.92 -1.94 4.87
CA GLU A 26 0.65 -1.86 6.30
C GLU A 26 1.10 -0.51 6.87
N ILE A 27 0.46 -0.11 7.96
CA ILE A 27 0.75 1.12 8.69
C ILE A 27 0.91 0.82 10.18
N SER A 28 1.82 1.55 10.82
CA SER A 28 2.05 1.52 12.26
C SER A 28 1.95 2.94 12.82
N THR A 29 1.25 3.08 13.95
CA THR A 29 1.11 4.31 14.73
C THR A 29 1.83 4.24 16.08
N ASP A 30 2.51 3.13 16.37
CA ASP A 30 3.16 2.83 17.64
C ASP A 30 4.68 2.64 17.47
N ASN A 31 5.26 3.41 16.56
CA ASN A 31 6.69 3.38 16.23
C ASN A 31 7.20 2.01 15.72
N GLY A 32 6.33 1.23 15.08
CA GLY A 32 6.67 -0.04 14.43
C GLY A 32 6.57 -1.26 15.32
N VAL A 33 5.95 -1.14 16.50
CA VAL A 33 5.72 -2.29 17.39
C VAL A 33 4.65 -3.20 16.80
N THR A 34 3.56 -2.62 16.31
CA THR A 34 2.50 -3.33 15.58
C THR A 34 2.25 -2.69 14.22
N PHE A 35 1.81 -3.51 13.27
CA PHE A 35 1.45 -3.09 11.92
C PHE A 35 0.06 -3.63 11.61
N THR A 36 -0.79 -2.77 11.08
CA THR A 36 -2.12 -3.13 10.59
C THR A 36 -2.20 -2.88 9.10
N GLN A 37 -2.87 -3.76 8.37
CA GLN A 37 -3.06 -3.57 6.94
C GLN A 37 -3.91 -2.34 6.65
N VAL A 38 -3.45 -1.50 5.71
CA VAL A 38 -4.24 -0.38 5.20
C VAL A 38 -5.42 -0.97 4.41
N PRO A 39 -6.68 -0.60 4.75
CA PRO A 39 -7.85 -1.20 4.15
C PRO A 39 -7.93 -0.89 2.65
N GLY A 40 -8.48 -1.83 1.87
CA GLY A 40 -8.64 -1.66 0.42
C GLY A 40 -9.46 -0.41 0.04
N THR A 41 -10.35 0.04 0.91
CA THR A 41 -11.14 1.28 0.71
C THR A 41 -10.30 2.56 0.73
N ALA A 42 -9.06 2.51 1.24
CA ALA A 42 -8.13 3.63 1.18
C ALA A 42 -7.34 3.68 -0.13
N MET A 43 -7.37 2.61 -0.94
CA MET A 43 -6.67 2.52 -2.23
C MET A 43 -7.52 3.19 -3.31
N GLN A 44 -7.10 4.36 -3.80
CA GLN A 44 -7.92 5.19 -4.68
C GLN A 44 -7.77 4.86 -6.18
N THR A 45 -6.56 4.52 -6.62
CA THR A 45 -6.26 4.29 -8.05
C THR A 45 -5.83 2.86 -8.37
N ASP A 46 -5.44 2.09 -7.35
CA ASP A 46 -4.89 0.74 -7.48
C ASP A 46 -5.38 -0.14 -6.32
N PRO A 47 -6.67 -0.56 -6.34
CA PRO A 47 -7.24 -1.38 -5.28
C PRO A 47 -6.62 -2.77 -5.26
N TYR A 48 -6.62 -3.40 -4.09
CA TYR A 48 -6.31 -4.83 -3.99
C TYR A 48 -7.21 -5.61 -4.96
N ASN A 49 -6.59 -6.49 -5.75
CA ASN A 49 -7.24 -7.15 -6.88
C ASN A 49 -7.58 -8.63 -6.60
N GLY A 50 -7.17 -9.17 -5.44
CA GLY A 50 -7.50 -10.54 -5.06
C GLY A 50 -7.44 -10.80 -3.56
N ALA A 51 -8.19 -11.81 -3.11
CA ALA A 51 -8.00 -12.40 -1.79
C ALA A 51 -6.82 -13.38 -1.84
N ILE A 52 -5.98 -13.35 -0.81
CA ILE A 52 -4.86 -14.28 -0.64
C ILE A 52 -5.43 -15.66 -0.27
N SER A 53 -5.00 -16.68 -0.99
CA SER A 53 -5.45 -18.06 -0.82
C SER A 53 -5.28 -18.50 0.63
N THR A 54 -6.30 -19.16 1.17
CA THR A 54 -6.23 -19.84 2.46
C THR A 54 -5.61 -21.23 2.37
N GLN A 55 -5.30 -21.66 1.14
CA GLN A 55 -4.57 -22.87 0.85
C GLN A 55 -3.09 -22.49 0.64
N TRP A 56 -2.19 -23.46 0.79
CA TRP A 56 -0.74 -23.30 0.48
C TRP A 56 0.04 -22.42 1.47
N SER A 57 -0.49 -22.23 2.68
CA SER A 57 0.26 -21.70 3.84
C SER A 57 0.84 -20.29 3.67
N ASN A 58 0.24 -19.45 2.84
CA ASN A 58 0.60 -18.03 2.80
C ASN A 58 0.34 -17.41 4.20
N PRO A 59 1.31 -16.72 4.82
CA PRO A 59 1.16 -16.17 6.18
C PRO A 59 0.14 -15.01 6.27
N LEU A 60 -0.38 -14.53 5.14
CA LEU A 60 -1.44 -13.52 5.05
C LEU A 60 -2.75 -14.09 4.47
N ALA A 61 -2.93 -15.41 4.48
CA ALA A 61 -4.13 -16.12 4.04
C ALA A 61 -5.44 -15.41 4.44
N GLY A 62 -6.31 -15.18 3.44
CA GLY A 62 -7.63 -14.55 3.61
C GLY A 62 -7.63 -13.01 3.58
N ALA A 63 -6.49 -12.34 3.69
CA ALA A 63 -6.40 -10.91 3.47
C ALA A 63 -6.59 -10.56 1.99
N SER A 64 -6.98 -9.31 1.68
CA SER A 64 -6.90 -8.80 0.32
C SER A 64 -5.46 -8.35 0.02
N GLY A 65 -5.00 -8.53 -1.21
CA GLY A 65 -3.67 -8.09 -1.63
C GLY A 65 -3.63 -7.77 -3.11
N TRP A 66 -2.47 -7.30 -3.55
CA TRP A 66 -2.16 -7.17 -4.96
C TRP A 66 -1.38 -8.40 -5.42
N CYS A 67 -1.86 -9.01 -6.49
CA CYS A 67 -1.13 -10.01 -7.26
C CYS A 67 -1.36 -9.75 -8.74
N GLU A 68 -0.33 -9.91 -9.54
CA GLU A 68 -0.46 -9.82 -10.99
C GLU A 68 0.68 -10.62 -11.59
N ASP A 69 0.37 -11.50 -12.55
CA ASP A 69 1.36 -12.19 -13.35
C ASP A 69 1.18 -11.78 -14.81
N PRO A 70 1.47 -10.50 -15.16
CA PRO A 70 1.41 -10.09 -16.55
C PRO A 70 2.41 -10.94 -17.32
N ALA A 71 1.96 -11.53 -18.45
CA ALA A 71 2.77 -12.47 -19.22
C ALA A 71 4.22 -11.96 -19.35
N THR A 72 5.19 -12.80 -18.97
CA THR A 72 6.62 -12.45 -18.83
C THR A 72 7.29 -11.88 -20.09
N THR A 73 6.57 -11.88 -21.21
CA THR A 73 6.96 -11.32 -22.50
C THR A 73 6.48 -9.88 -22.75
N ALA A 74 5.62 -9.33 -21.90
CA ALA A 74 5.15 -7.95 -22.00
C ALA A 74 6.13 -6.97 -21.30
N PRO A 75 6.24 -5.72 -21.77
CA PRO A 75 7.01 -4.71 -21.06
C PRO A 75 6.45 -4.49 -19.64
N PRO A 76 7.29 -4.13 -18.64
CA PRO A 76 6.83 -3.86 -17.29
C PRO A 76 5.74 -2.77 -17.29
N VAL A 77 4.58 -3.10 -16.73
CA VAL A 77 3.53 -2.12 -16.50
C VAL A 77 3.74 -1.55 -15.10
N TRP A 78 4.10 -0.27 -15.02
CA TRP A 78 4.19 0.47 -13.78
C TRP A 78 2.86 1.17 -13.50
N THR A 79 2.28 0.89 -12.35
CA THR A 79 0.99 1.45 -11.92
C THR A 79 1.20 2.51 -10.86
N GLN A 80 0.61 3.69 -11.04
CA GLN A 80 0.59 4.73 -10.00
C GLN A 80 -0.50 4.43 -8.98
N SER A 81 -0.10 4.24 -7.73
CA SER A 81 -1.01 3.99 -6.62
C SER A 81 -1.13 5.26 -5.76
N VAL A 82 -2.37 5.68 -5.49
CA VAL A 82 -2.72 6.76 -4.57
C VAL A 82 -3.50 6.16 -3.40
N VAL A 83 -3.02 6.38 -2.19
CA VAL A 83 -3.60 5.84 -0.96
C VAL A 83 -4.00 6.97 -0.02
N ASP A 84 -5.26 6.99 0.40
CA ASP A 84 -5.75 7.96 1.38
C ASP A 84 -5.25 7.60 2.79
N LEU A 85 -4.49 8.52 3.39
CA LEU A 85 -3.98 8.40 4.76
C LEU A 85 -4.53 9.51 5.68
N ASN A 86 -5.62 10.19 5.30
CA ASN A 86 -6.20 11.28 6.09
C ASN A 86 -6.55 10.88 7.52
N ALA A 87 -6.95 9.64 7.76
CA ALA A 87 -7.26 9.12 9.10
C ALA A 87 -6.05 9.19 10.07
N PHE A 88 -4.83 9.35 9.54
CA PHE A 88 -3.59 9.42 10.31
C PHE A 88 -2.96 10.82 10.32
N ALA A 89 -3.68 11.85 9.87
CA ALA A 89 -3.18 13.23 9.89
C ALA A 89 -2.79 13.66 11.32
N GLY A 90 -1.62 14.30 11.45
CA GLY A 90 -1.08 14.74 12.74
C GLY A 90 -0.40 13.64 13.57
N GLN A 91 -0.40 12.38 13.11
CA GLN A 91 0.31 11.28 13.77
C GLN A 91 1.66 11.00 13.10
N SER A 92 2.62 10.51 13.88
CA SER A 92 3.84 9.90 13.34
C SER A 92 3.54 8.45 12.96
N VAL A 93 3.69 8.12 11.67
CA VAL A 93 3.42 6.77 11.16
C VAL A 93 4.65 6.13 10.54
N ARG A 94 4.68 4.80 10.51
CA ARG A 94 5.60 4.00 9.69
C ARG A 94 4.79 3.20 8.69
N LEU A 95 5.21 3.22 7.43
CA LEU A 95 4.60 2.45 6.36
C LEU A 95 5.47 1.23 6.06
N ARG A 96 4.84 0.09 5.75
CA ARG A 96 5.53 -1.13 5.34
C ARG A 96 4.82 -1.73 4.14
N PHE A 97 5.56 -1.86 3.04
CA PHE A 97 5.18 -2.75 1.94
C PHE A 97 5.65 -4.15 2.31
N ARG A 98 4.74 -5.12 2.26
CA ARG A 98 5.03 -6.50 2.63
C ARG A 98 4.56 -7.42 1.52
N VAL A 99 5.48 -8.23 1.00
CA VAL A 99 5.15 -9.38 0.16
C VAL A 99 5.06 -10.61 1.05
N ALA A 100 4.02 -11.40 0.86
CA ALA A 100 3.87 -12.72 1.45
C ALA A 100 3.62 -13.73 0.35
N THR A 101 4.39 -14.81 0.36
CA THR A 101 4.28 -15.88 -0.62
C THR A 101 3.69 -17.12 0.01
N ASP A 102 3.12 -17.98 -0.82
CA ASP A 102 2.72 -19.32 -0.43
C ASP A 102 3.95 -20.25 -0.27
N SER A 103 3.70 -21.54 -0.01
CA SER A 103 4.75 -22.56 0.14
C SER A 103 5.17 -23.25 -1.17
N SER A 104 4.73 -22.73 -2.31
CA SER A 104 4.82 -23.37 -3.63
C SER A 104 5.71 -22.56 -4.59
N LEU A 105 5.17 -22.04 -5.70
CA LEU A 105 5.92 -21.52 -6.84
C LEU A 105 5.98 -19.99 -6.82
N GLY A 106 7.16 -19.44 -6.54
CA GLY A 106 7.39 -18.01 -6.75
C GLY A 106 7.66 -17.66 -8.22
N ARG A 107 7.39 -16.41 -8.61
CA ARG A 107 7.72 -15.85 -9.93
C ARG A 107 9.18 -15.40 -10.04
N VAL A 108 10.14 -16.33 -9.95
CA VAL A 108 11.58 -16.06 -10.03
C VAL A 108 12.01 -15.74 -11.49
N PRO A 109 12.87 -14.72 -11.75
CA PRO A 109 13.59 -13.85 -10.80
C PRO A 109 12.84 -12.55 -10.45
N HIS A 110 11.54 -12.49 -10.72
CA HIS A 110 10.71 -11.31 -10.56
C HIS A 110 10.08 -11.20 -9.17
N GLY A 111 9.29 -10.14 -8.96
CA GLY A 111 8.63 -9.89 -7.68
C GLY A 111 7.92 -8.54 -7.67
N PHE A 112 7.97 -7.85 -6.53
CA PHE A 112 7.32 -6.56 -6.29
C PHE A 112 8.35 -5.43 -6.27
N TYR A 113 8.19 -4.46 -7.16
CA TYR A 113 9.07 -3.31 -7.34
C TYR A 113 8.34 -2.01 -7.01
N LEU A 114 9.06 -1.06 -6.42
CA LEU A 114 8.56 0.24 -6.00
C LEU A 114 9.45 1.35 -6.55
N ASP A 115 8.84 2.46 -6.93
CA ASP A 115 9.54 3.68 -7.29
C ASP A 115 8.74 4.94 -6.91
N ASP A 116 9.41 6.09 -6.91
CA ASP A 116 8.80 7.43 -6.74
C ASP A 116 7.87 7.57 -5.51
N VAL A 117 8.27 6.96 -4.38
CA VAL A 117 7.49 6.98 -3.15
C VAL A 117 7.45 8.39 -2.54
N LYS A 118 6.25 8.93 -2.39
CA LYS A 118 5.99 10.27 -1.85
C LYS A 118 4.82 10.27 -0.88
N VAL A 119 4.99 10.91 0.28
CA VAL A 119 3.88 11.29 1.15
C VAL A 119 3.57 12.77 0.93
N GLN A 120 2.30 13.08 0.64
CA GLN A 120 1.86 14.43 0.36
C GLN A 120 0.71 14.81 1.30
N SER A 121 0.87 15.91 2.03
CA SER A 121 -0.20 16.54 2.80
C SER A 121 -0.54 17.90 2.17
N CYS A 122 -1.79 18.34 2.36
CA CYS A 122 -2.10 19.76 2.18
C CYS A 122 -1.72 20.43 3.50
N TRP A 123 -0.72 21.30 3.46
CA TRP A 123 -0.43 22.18 4.58
C TRP A 123 -1.10 23.52 4.25
N ILE A 124 -2.18 23.85 4.97
CA ILE A 124 -2.68 25.22 4.96
C ILE A 124 -1.74 26.01 5.86
N ASP A 125 -0.79 26.70 5.25
CA ASP A 125 -0.04 27.76 5.93
C ASP A 125 -1.03 28.88 6.26
N GLY A 126 -1.37 29.08 7.54
CA GLY A 126 -2.32 30.17 7.87
C GLY A 126 -3.17 30.07 9.13
N LEU A 127 -3.02 29.09 10.03
CA LEU A 127 -3.51 29.28 11.41
C LEU A 127 -2.53 30.09 12.28
N SER A 128 -1.73 30.96 11.66
CA SER A 128 -1.29 32.19 12.31
C SER A 128 -2.39 33.24 12.28
N GLU A 129 -3.61 32.92 12.73
CA GLU A 129 -4.46 33.95 13.34
C GLU A 129 -3.95 34.22 14.77
N ALA A 130 -2.67 34.56 14.88
CA ALA A 130 -2.16 35.38 15.97
C ALA A 130 -2.23 36.88 15.59
N ILE A 131 -2.90 37.24 14.49
CA ILE A 131 -3.07 38.64 14.06
C ILE A 131 -4.07 39.43 14.91
N PHE A 132 -4.76 38.77 15.86
CA PHE A 132 -5.55 39.43 16.90
C PHE A 132 -5.31 38.88 18.33
N SER A 133 -4.12 38.35 18.67
CA SER A 133 -3.85 37.90 20.06
C SER A 133 -3.25 38.97 20.98
N HIS A 134 -3.04 40.18 20.47
CA HIS A 134 -2.69 41.34 21.27
C HIS A 134 -3.64 42.44 20.83
N GLY A 135 -4.74 42.56 21.58
CA GLY A 135 -5.93 43.33 21.23
C GLY A 135 -5.62 44.71 20.64
N PHE A 136 -6.39 45.06 19.61
CA PHE A 136 -6.66 46.46 19.31
C PHE A 136 -7.95 46.84 20.04
N GLU A 137 -7.82 47.06 21.35
CA GLU A 137 -8.67 47.80 22.31
C GLU A 137 -8.35 47.37 23.75
#